data_AF-A0A7D9J5F5-F1
#
_entry.id   AF-A0A7D9J5F5-F1
#
_cell.length_a   1.000
_cell.length_b   1.000
_cell.length_c   1.000
_cell.angle_alpha   90.00
_cell.angle_beta   90.00
_cell.angle_gamma   90.00
#
_symmetry.space_group_name_H-M   'P 1'
#
loop_
_entity.id
_entity.type
_entity.pdbx_description
1 polymer ?
#
loop_
_entity_poly.entity_id
_entity_poly.type
_entity_poly.pdbx_seq_one_letter_code
_entity_poly.pdbx_strand_id
1 'polypeptide(L)'
;MRRQPSVYADITNGNLFSTPAEGDGDPPPPPNENIPDWCKCGECRVMPTELENKCRAKVERPCITNSASFHQLVLDANVLHLAMQYREDIHVLDNVRNNEQFRHAAYRQYVLWQHGRLGQ
;
A
#
# COMPACT_ATOMS: atom_id res chain seq x y z
N MET A 1 -25.21 -4.33 7.46
CA MET A 1 -24.98 -3.03 6.78
C MET A 1 -23.74 -3.15 5.91
N ARG A 2 -23.92 -3.34 4.59
CA ARG A 2 -22.81 -3.41 3.62
C ARG A 2 -22.38 -1.98 3.27
N ARG A 3 -21.11 -1.64 3.42
CA ARG A 3 -20.57 -0.34 2.97
C ARG A 3 -20.63 -0.32 1.44
N GLN A 4 -21.40 0.61 0.86
CA GLN A 4 -21.42 0.84 -0.58
C GLN A 4 -20.10 1.50 -1.02
N PRO A 5 -19.44 1.03 -2.08
CA PRO A 5 -18.23 1.64 -2.61
C PRO A 5 -18.58 2.50 -3.84
N SER A 6 -18.98 3.76 -3.65
CA SER A 6 -19.11 4.70 -4.79
C SER A 6 -19.19 6.15 -4.33
N VAL A 7 -18.05 6.77 -4.03
CA VAL A 7 -17.94 8.25 -3.94
C VAL A 7 -16.62 8.77 -4.55
N TYR A 8 -15.61 7.92 -4.78
CA TYR A 8 -14.27 8.37 -5.21
C TYR A 8 -13.89 8.06 -6.67
N ALA A 9 -14.83 7.67 -7.54
CA ALA A 9 -14.50 7.23 -8.90
C ALA A 9 -14.45 8.34 -9.98
N ASP A 10 -14.83 9.59 -9.69
CA ASP A 10 -15.14 10.56 -10.75
C ASP A 10 -14.20 11.78 -10.80
N ILE A 11 -12.88 11.54 -10.80
CA ILE A 11 -11.91 12.58 -11.21
C ILE A 11 -10.85 11.94 -12.14
N THR A 12 -11.27 11.47 -13.32
CA THR A 12 -10.31 11.00 -14.35
C THR A 12 -10.61 11.47 -15.77
N ASN A 13 -11.30 12.59 -15.96
CA ASN A 13 -11.48 13.18 -17.30
C ASN A 13 -10.98 14.63 -17.31
N GLY A 14 -9.66 14.79 -17.37
CA GLY A 14 -8.96 16.07 -17.48
C GLY A 14 -7.77 15.93 -18.42
N ASN A 15 -8.06 15.64 -19.69
CA ASN A 15 -7.11 15.53 -20.78
C ASN A 15 -6.49 16.91 -21.07
N LEU A 16 -5.20 17.08 -20.84
CA LEU A 16 -4.41 18.17 -21.43
C LEU A 16 -3.35 17.55 -22.35
N PHE A 17 -3.52 17.86 -23.63
CA PHE A 17 -2.65 17.59 -24.76
C PHE A 17 -1.16 17.85 -24.45
N SER A 18 -0.29 16.96 -24.92
CA SER A 18 1.09 17.31 -25.27
C SER A 18 1.52 16.49 -26.49
N THR A 19 2.02 17.22 -27.47
CA THR A 19 2.48 16.80 -28.81
C THR A 19 3.64 15.79 -28.76
N PRO A 20 3.84 14.96 -29.81
CA PRO A 20 4.92 13.98 -29.84
C PRO A 20 6.25 14.67 -30.16
N ALA A 21 7.22 14.56 -29.26
CA ALA A 21 8.62 14.83 -29.55
C ALA A 21 9.30 13.49 -29.86
N GLU A 22 9.73 13.33 -31.11
CA GLU A 22 10.70 12.32 -31.50
C GLU A 22 12.01 12.54 -30.72
N GLY A 23 12.51 11.49 -30.10
CA GLY A 23 13.75 11.51 -29.33
C GLY A 23 14.23 10.08 -29.09
N ASP A 24 15.48 9.85 -29.44
CA ASP A 24 16.24 8.61 -29.52
C ASP A 24 15.85 7.50 -28.52
N GLY A 25 15.76 6.28 -29.05
CA GLY A 25 15.52 5.07 -28.28
C GLY A 25 16.70 4.78 -27.34
N ASP A 26 16.55 5.17 -26.08
CA ASP A 26 17.32 4.58 -25.00
C ASP A 26 17.13 3.05 -25.03
N PRO A 27 18.21 2.25 -24.89
CA PRO A 27 18.06 0.82 -24.73
C PRO A 27 17.17 0.52 -23.52
N PRO A 28 16.30 -0.51 -23.59
CA PRO A 28 15.42 -0.84 -22.48
C PRO A 28 16.26 -1.01 -21.21
N PRO A 29 15.84 -0.43 -20.08
CA PRO A 29 16.56 -0.59 -18.82
C PRO A 29 16.75 -2.09 -18.56
N PRO A 30 17.93 -2.50 -18.03
CA PRO A 30 18.20 -3.91 -17.79
C PRO A 30 17.06 -4.50 -16.97
N PRO A 31 16.59 -5.72 -17.28
CA PRO A 31 15.57 -6.39 -16.49
C PRO A 31 16.06 -6.40 -15.05
N ASN A 32 15.25 -5.83 -14.16
CA ASN A 32 15.60 -5.68 -12.76
C ASN A 32 15.73 -7.10 -12.17
N GLU A 33 16.95 -7.64 -12.07
CA GLU A 33 17.28 -9.03 -11.70
C GLU A 33 16.73 -9.47 -10.33
N ASN A 34 16.13 -8.54 -9.58
CA ASN A 34 15.60 -8.76 -8.25
C ASN A 34 14.06 -8.90 -8.20
N ILE A 35 13.36 -8.85 -9.34
CA ILE A 35 11.90 -9.05 -9.36
C ILE A 35 11.62 -10.56 -9.40
N PRO A 36 10.97 -11.14 -8.39
CA PRO A 36 10.67 -12.57 -8.37
C PRO A 36 9.65 -12.96 -9.43
N ASP A 37 9.75 -14.17 -9.98
CA ASP A 37 8.85 -14.70 -11.02
C ASP A 37 7.36 -14.73 -10.60
N TRP A 38 7.09 -14.82 -9.30
CA TRP A 38 5.73 -14.79 -8.74
C TRP A 38 5.17 -13.37 -8.58
N CYS A 39 5.98 -12.33 -8.79
CA CYS A 39 5.56 -10.95 -8.73
C CYS A 39 4.77 -10.56 -9.99
N LYS A 40 3.61 -9.93 -9.79
CA LYS A 40 2.77 -9.40 -10.89
C LYS A 40 2.73 -7.87 -10.94
N CYS A 41 3.36 -7.18 -10.00
CA CYS A 41 3.31 -5.72 -9.87
C CYS A 41 4.68 -5.03 -10.04
N GLY A 42 5.77 -5.79 -10.18
CA GLY A 42 7.13 -5.28 -10.37
C GLY A 42 7.84 -4.74 -9.13
N GLU A 43 7.16 -4.67 -7.97
CA GLU A 43 7.69 -4.03 -6.74
C GLU A 43 7.96 -5.02 -5.59
N CYS A 44 7.66 -6.31 -5.78
CA CYS A 44 7.90 -7.29 -4.72
C CYS A 44 9.38 -7.69 -4.64
N ARG A 45 9.84 -8.02 -3.44
CA ARG A 45 11.17 -8.59 -3.18
C ARG A 45 11.05 -9.99 -2.58
N VAL A 46 12.11 -10.79 -2.71
CA VAL A 46 12.21 -12.07 -2.02
C VAL A 46 12.34 -11.83 -0.51
N MET A 47 11.52 -12.53 0.27
CA MET A 47 11.52 -12.53 1.73
C MET A 47 12.08 -13.85 2.27
N PRO A 48 12.58 -13.87 3.52
CA PRO A 48 13.19 -15.06 4.10
C PRO A 48 12.26 -16.27 4.22
N THR A 49 10.94 -16.04 4.36
CA THR A 49 9.96 -17.11 4.49
C THR A 49 9.06 -17.23 3.26
N GLU A 50 8.73 -18.45 2.86
CA GLU A 50 7.84 -18.70 1.71
C GLU A 50 6.44 -18.11 1.91
N LEU A 51 5.97 -18.05 3.16
CA LEU A 51 4.66 -17.46 3.49
C LEU A 51 4.58 -15.95 3.20
N GLU A 52 5.71 -15.26 3.26
CA GLU A 52 5.86 -13.82 2.98
C GLU A 52 6.08 -13.54 1.48
N ASN A 53 6.47 -14.55 0.68
CA ASN A 53 6.67 -14.43 -0.76
C ASN A 53 5.34 -14.40 -1.52
N LYS A 54 4.62 -13.27 -1.38
CA LYS A 54 3.29 -13.07 -1.96
C LYS A 54 3.20 -11.74 -2.69
N CYS A 55 2.68 -11.79 -3.90
CA CYS A 55 2.28 -10.57 -4.61
C CYS A 55 0.82 -10.25 -4.31
N ARG A 56 0.54 -8.99 -3.97
CA ARG A 56 -0.84 -8.53 -3.72
C ARG A 56 -1.64 -8.41 -5.01
N ALA A 57 -0.97 -8.10 -6.12
CA ALA A 57 -1.62 -7.97 -7.43
C ALA A 57 -2.00 -9.36 -7.95
N LYS A 58 -3.31 -9.57 -8.19
CA LYS A 58 -3.82 -10.81 -8.79
C LYS A 58 -3.71 -10.81 -10.32
N VAL A 59 -3.78 -9.63 -10.92
CA VAL A 59 -3.68 -9.29 -12.36
C VAL A 59 -2.65 -8.17 -12.49
N GLU A 60 -2.13 -7.92 -13.70
CA GLU A 60 -1.35 -6.72 -14.05
C GLU A 60 -2.15 -5.44 -13.72
N ARG A 61 -2.03 -5.01 -12.47
CA ARG A 61 -2.67 -3.83 -11.89
C ARG A 61 -1.57 -3.05 -11.20
N PRO A 62 -1.69 -1.72 -11.11
CA PRO A 62 -0.73 -0.92 -10.35
C PRO A 62 -0.65 -1.44 -8.91
N CYS A 63 0.57 -1.52 -8.37
CA CYS A 63 0.79 -2.00 -7.02
C CYS A 63 0.00 -1.16 -6.01
N ILE A 64 -0.61 -1.81 -5.00
CA ILE A 64 -1.37 -1.09 -3.98
C ILE A 64 -0.51 -0.08 -3.21
N THR A 65 0.79 -0.33 -3.11
CA THR A 65 1.74 0.56 -2.45
C THR A 65 1.84 1.92 -3.14
N ASN A 66 1.61 1.96 -4.45
CA ASN A 66 1.67 3.20 -5.24
C ASN A 66 0.37 4.01 -5.17
N SER A 67 -0.67 3.48 -4.50
CA SER A 67 -1.94 4.21 -4.34
C SER A 67 -1.81 5.30 -3.29
N ALA A 68 -2.38 6.49 -3.55
CA ALA A 68 -2.41 7.58 -2.58
C ALA A 68 -3.08 7.17 -1.26
N SER A 69 -4.12 6.33 -1.33
CA SER A 69 -4.79 5.80 -0.14
C SER A 69 -3.87 4.96 0.73
N PHE A 70 -2.93 4.21 0.15
CA PHE A 70 -1.95 3.44 0.94
C PHE A 70 -1.04 4.38 1.74
N HIS A 71 -0.55 5.46 1.11
CA HIS A 71 0.27 6.46 1.81
C HIS A 71 -0.51 7.13 2.94
N GLN A 72 -1.73 7.59 2.67
CA GLN A 72 -2.55 8.30 3.67
C GLN A 72 -3.02 7.42 4.82
N LEU A 73 -3.34 6.14 4.56
CA LEU A 73 -3.93 5.27 5.58
C LEU A 73 -2.90 4.43 6.33
N VAL A 74 -1.80 4.04 5.69
CA VAL A 74 -0.87 3.02 6.23
C VAL A 74 0.50 3.59 6.54
N LEU A 75 0.96 4.62 5.81
CA LEU A 75 2.29 5.20 5.99
C LEU A 75 2.30 6.57 6.69
N ASP A 76 1.17 7.28 6.71
CA ASP A 76 1.07 8.58 7.37
C ASP A 76 1.23 8.44 8.90
N ALA A 77 2.29 9.06 9.43
CA ALA A 77 2.64 8.97 10.84
C ALA A 77 1.57 9.57 11.77
N ASN A 78 0.87 10.63 11.35
CA ASN A 78 -0.17 11.25 12.16
C ASN A 78 -1.39 10.35 12.25
N VAL A 79 -1.79 9.74 11.14
CA VAL A 79 -2.89 8.76 11.09
C VAL A 79 -2.57 7.56 11.97
N LEU A 80 -1.35 7.02 11.88
CA LEU A 80 -0.91 5.92 12.74
C LEU A 80 -0.89 6.33 14.22
N HIS A 81 -0.39 7.51 14.55
CA HIS A 81 -0.34 8.00 15.93
C HIS A 81 -1.75 8.11 16.54
N LEU A 82 -2.71 8.69 15.80
CA LEU A 82 -4.11 8.78 16.23
C LEU A 82 -4.74 7.40 16.41
N ALA A 83 -4.48 6.47 15.48
CA ALA A 83 -4.99 5.10 15.58
C ALA A 83 -4.42 4.35 16.80
N MET A 84 -3.16 4.60 17.16
CA MET A 84 -2.54 4.04 18.35
C MET A 84 -3.15 4.62 19.63
N GLN A 85 -3.27 5.96 19.70
CA GLN A 85 -3.86 6.66 20.83
C GLN A 85 -5.31 6.21 21.08
N TYR A 86 -6.11 6.04 20.03
CA TYR A 86 -7.48 5.53 20.16
C TYR A 86 -7.53 4.14 20.80
N ARG A 87 -6.58 3.26 20.49
CA ARG A 87 -6.54 1.90 21.06
C ARG A 87 -6.02 1.89 22.49
N GLU A 88 -5.07 2.75 22.79
CA GLU A 88 -4.55 2.95 24.14
C GLU A 88 -5.60 3.50 25.08
N ASP A 89 -6.42 4.44 24.62
CA ASP A 89 -7.53 5.00 25.38
C ASP A 89 -8.57 3.91 25.76
N ILE A 90 -8.95 3.06 24.81
CA ILE A 90 -9.91 1.97 25.07
C ILE A 90 -9.30 0.89 25.99
N HIS A 91 -8.02 0.57 25.82
CA HIS A 91 -7.37 -0.53 26.53
C HIS A 91 -6.63 -0.09 27.81
N VAL A 92 -6.62 1.20 28.12
CA VAL A 92 -5.84 1.81 29.21
C VAL A 92 -4.38 1.34 29.18
N LEU A 93 -3.74 1.48 28.01
CA LEU A 93 -2.35 1.09 27.78
C LEU A 93 -1.47 2.34 27.67
N ASP A 94 -0.22 2.24 28.17
CA ASP A 94 0.79 3.28 27.98
C ASP A 94 2.01 2.67 27.27
N ASN A 95 2.02 2.75 25.94
CA ASN A 95 3.07 2.14 25.12
C ASN A 95 4.08 3.20 24.64
N VAL A 96 5.37 2.86 24.72
CA VAL A 96 6.46 3.73 24.26
C VAL A 96 6.43 3.91 22.75
N ARG A 97 6.19 5.13 22.25
CA ARG A 97 6.17 5.46 20.81
C ARG A 97 7.53 5.21 20.14
N ASN A 98 7.73 4.01 19.61
CA ASN A 98 8.92 3.62 18.85
C ASN A 98 8.56 3.16 17.42
N ASN A 99 9.55 3.08 16.54
CA ASN A 99 9.33 2.69 15.13
C ASN A 99 8.71 1.29 14.99
N GLU A 100 8.98 0.39 15.94
CA GLU A 100 8.37 -0.95 15.97
C GLU A 100 6.86 -0.87 16.18
N GLN A 101 6.39 -0.03 17.11
CA GLN A 101 4.97 0.14 17.35
C GLN A 101 4.27 0.82 16.17
N PHE A 102 4.90 1.81 15.52
CA PHE A 102 4.38 2.38 14.28
C PHE A 102 4.25 1.32 13.18
N ARG A 103 5.24 0.43 13.04
CA ARG A 103 5.19 -0.69 12.10
C ARG A 103 4.04 -1.66 12.42
N HIS A 104 3.86 -2.02 13.69
CA HIS A 104 2.75 -2.87 14.11
C HIS A 104 1.38 -2.21 13.93
N ALA A 105 1.29 -0.89 14.17
CA ALA A 105 0.09 -0.11 13.91
C ALA A 105 -0.25 -0.12 12.41
N ALA A 106 0.74 0.12 11.55
CA ALA A 106 0.58 0.10 10.09
C ALA A 106 0.09 -1.25 9.58
N TYR A 107 0.67 -2.36 10.06
CA TYR A 107 0.21 -3.71 9.68
C TYR A 107 -1.25 -3.95 10.04
N ARG A 108 -1.65 -3.61 11.27
CA ARG A 108 -3.04 -3.76 11.72
C ARG A 108 -3.98 -2.85 10.93
N GLN A 109 -3.56 -1.62 10.64
CA GLN A 109 -4.33 -0.65 9.86
C GLN A 109 -4.55 -1.15 8.42
N TYR A 110 -3.51 -1.70 7.79
CA TYR A 110 -3.61 -2.32 6.47
C TYR A 110 -4.59 -3.51 6.47
N VAL A 111 -4.46 -4.44 7.42
CA VAL A 111 -5.36 -5.59 7.52
C VAL A 111 -6.81 -5.13 7.74
N LEU A 112 -7.03 -4.16 8.62
CA LEU A 112 -8.36 -3.60 8.87
C LEU A 112 -8.95 -2.93 7.62
N TRP A 113 -8.15 -2.16 6.88
CA TRP A 113 -8.58 -1.54 5.64
C TRP A 113 -8.96 -2.58 4.57
N GLN A 114 -8.20 -3.68 4.47
CA GLN A 114 -8.38 -4.69 3.43
C GLN A 114 -9.47 -5.72 3.74
N HIS A 115 -9.61 -6.11 5.01
CA HIS A 115 -10.50 -7.20 5.43
C HIS A 115 -11.70 -6.69 6.26
N GLY A 116 -11.70 -5.43 6.68
CA GLY A 116 -12.76 -4.82 7.49
C GLY A 116 -12.82 -5.31 8.95
N ARG A 117 -11.99 -6.28 9.33
CA ARG A 117 -11.88 -6.83 10.70
C ARG A 117 -10.50 -7.45 10.94
N LEU A 118 -10.14 -7.59 12.21
CA LEU A 118 -8.90 -8.25 12.66
C LEU A 118 -9.19 -9.69 13.14
N GLY A 119 -8.22 -10.60 13.00
CA GLY A 119 -8.29 -11.98 13.55
C GLY A 119 -8.94 -13.03 12.64
N GLN A 120 -8.76 -12.92 11.32
CA GLN A 120 -9.11 -13.98 10.36
C GLN A 120 -7.95 -14.93 10.09
#